data_AF-A0A8B8A0U3-F1
#
_entry.id   AF-A0A8B8A0U3-F1
#
_cell.length_a   1.000
_cell.length_b   1.000
_cell.length_c   1.000
_cell.angle_alpha   90.00
_cell.angle_beta   90.00
_cell.angle_gamma   90.00
#
_symmetry.space_group_name_H-M   'P 1'
#
loop_
_entity.id
_entity.type
_entity.pdbx_description
1 polymer ?
#
loop_
_entity_poly.entity_id
_entity_poly.type
_entity_poly.pdbx_seq_one_letter_code
_entity_poly.pdbx_strand_id
1 'polypeptide(L)'
;MSPGIFAAFCEHGICYSFEIMERFESPNVPFTLLLTRFATTPAVVMYDNACHLHSYCLNREPRHFRNAKFLIDSLHWPYHTACSSGYRLDAYPQYKMLNSQVAEQMNASLQRIKVQISYMKQDNFLWHCRVFMWWRNSKKLSPK
;
A
#
# COMPACT_ATOMS: atom_id res chain seq x y z
N MET A 1 4.77 3.72 -21.67
CA MET A 1 4.18 2.95 -20.55
C MET A 1 4.20 3.88 -19.35
N SER A 2 3.05 4.33 -18.84
CA SER A 2 3.05 5.18 -17.64
C SER A 2 3.59 4.35 -16.47
N PRO A 3 4.55 4.85 -15.69
CA PRO A 3 5.09 4.11 -14.56
C PRO A 3 3.98 3.80 -13.53
N GLY A 4 4.10 2.67 -12.85
CA GLY A 4 3.16 2.27 -11.80
C GLY A 4 3.24 3.23 -10.60
N ILE A 5 2.18 3.32 -9.80
CA ILE A 5 2.19 4.07 -8.54
C ILE A 5 2.04 3.07 -7.41
N PHE A 6 3.05 3.00 -6.54
CA PHE A 6 2.95 2.28 -5.28
C PHE A 6 2.55 3.27 -4.19
N ALA A 7 1.48 3.03 -3.46
CA ALA A 7 1.00 3.96 -2.44
C ALA A 7 0.59 3.23 -1.16
N ALA A 8 0.86 3.87 -0.03
CA ALA A 8 0.51 3.38 1.29
C ALA A 8 -0.63 4.22 1.87
N PHE A 9 -1.64 3.54 2.37
CA PHE A 9 -2.84 4.16 2.92
C PHE A 9 -3.13 3.63 4.32
N CYS A 10 -3.80 4.44 5.13
CA CYS A 10 -4.46 3.93 6.33
C CYS A 10 -5.84 3.34 5.99
N GLU A 11 -6.47 2.67 6.95
CA GLU A 11 -7.83 2.13 6.83
C GLU A 11 -8.88 3.20 6.48
N HIS A 12 -8.66 4.45 6.89
CA HIS A 12 -9.54 5.59 6.56
C HIS A 12 -9.36 6.08 5.12
N GLY A 13 -8.39 5.56 4.36
CA GLY A 13 -8.09 5.98 2.98
C GLY A 13 -7.30 7.27 2.85
N ILE A 14 -6.56 7.64 3.89
CA ILE A 14 -5.56 8.73 3.85
C ILE A 14 -4.26 8.15 3.31
N CYS A 15 -3.70 8.79 2.28
CA CYS A 15 -2.42 8.43 1.69
C CYS A 15 -1.27 8.94 2.57
N TYR A 16 -0.43 8.06 3.09
CA TYR A 16 0.76 8.43 3.86
C TYR A 16 1.97 8.68 2.97
N SER A 17 2.09 7.93 1.88
CA SER A 17 3.20 8.07 0.93
C SER A 17 2.85 7.37 -0.37
N PHE A 18 3.49 7.81 -1.45
CA PHE A 18 3.51 7.07 -2.70
C PHE A 18 4.87 7.20 -3.38
N GLU A 19 5.16 6.24 -4.24
CA GLU A 19 6.38 6.14 -5.03
C GLU A 19 6.02 5.76 -6.47
N ILE A 20 6.79 6.30 -7.42
CA ILE A 20 6.67 5.92 -8.82
C ILE A 20 7.54 4.68 -9.04
N MET A 21 6.91 3.63 -9.54
CA MET A 21 7.60 2.42 -9.94
C MET A 21 8.11 2.57 -11.37
N GLU A 22 9.42 2.77 -11.51
CA GLU A 22 10.11 2.76 -12.80
C GLU A 22 10.36 1.34 -13.33
N ARG A 23 10.26 0.34 -12.45
CA ARG A 23 10.48 -1.09 -12.73
C ARG A 23 9.34 -1.92 -12.16
N PHE A 24 9.36 -3.23 -12.43
CA PHE A 24 8.44 -4.18 -11.84
C PHE A 24 8.43 -4.09 -10.31
N GLU A 25 7.27 -4.42 -9.73
CA GLU A 25 7.07 -4.39 -8.29
C GLU A 25 8.06 -5.33 -7.61
N SER A 26 8.87 -4.77 -6.73
CA SER A 26 9.84 -5.49 -5.91
C SER A 26 9.46 -5.32 -4.45
N PRO A 27 9.67 -6.34 -3.58
CA PRO A 27 9.52 -6.18 -2.14
C PRO A 27 10.33 -5.01 -1.55
N ASN A 28 11.35 -4.54 -2.28
CA ASN A 28 12.13 -3.37 -1.89
C ASN A 28 11.31 -2.08 -1.79
N VAL A 29 10.30 -1.91 -2.64
CA VAL A 29 9.48 -0.69 -2.67
C VAL A 29 8.65 -0.56 -1.38
N PRO A 30 7.77 -1.52 -1.01
CA PRO A 30 7.09 -1.49 0.27
C PRO A 30 8.04 -1.49 1.46
N PHE A 31 9.16 -2.23 1.42
CA PHE A 31 10.15 -2.23 2.50
C PHE A 31 10.74 -0.83 2.75
N THR A 32 11.18 -0.15 1.68
CA THR A 32 11.76 1.18 1.75
C THR A 32 10.73 2.19 2.21
N LEU A 33 9.48 2.09 1.71
CA LEU A 33 8.39 2.94 2.16
C LEU A 33 8.14 2.76 3.65
N LEU A 34 8.03 1.52 4.14
CA LEU A 34 7.76 1.24 5.55
C LEU A 34 8.85 1.83 6.46
N LEU A 35 10.12 1.64 6.12
CA LEU A 35 11.24 2.17 6.91
C LEU A 35 11.37 3.69 6.86
N THR A 36 11.09 4.31 5.71
CA THR A 36 11.31 5.75 5.53
C THR A 36 10.12 6.60 5.96
N ARG A 37 8.94 6.01 6.14
CA ARG A 37 7.70 6.73 6.49
C ARG A 37 7.25 6.49 7.91
N PHE A 38 7.62 5.36 8.51
CA PHE A 38 7.18 5.02 9.86
C PHE A 38 8.40 4.86 10.77
N ALA A 39 8.53 5.76 11.76
CA ALA A 39 9.56 5.66 12.78
C ALA A 39 9.44 4.35 13.59
N THR A 40 8.21 3.93 13.84
CA THR A 40 7.84 2.64 14.43
C THR A 40 6.98 1.86 13.46
N THR A 41 7.27 0.58 13.29
CA THR A 41 6.52 -0.25 12.34
C THR A 41 5.03 -0.29 12.68
N PRO A 42 4.15 -0.20 11.67
CA PRO A 42 2.72 -0.45 11.86
C PRO A 42 2.47 -1.84 12.47
N ALA A 43 1.51 -1.92 13.39
CA ALA A 43 1.14 -3.19 14.02
C ALA A 43 0.59 -4.21 13.01
N VAL A 44 -0.06 -3.72 11.95
CA VAL A 44 -0.61 -4.52 10.85
C VAL A 44 -0.21 -3.86 9.53
N VAL A 45 0.35 -4.65 8.63
CA VAL A 45 0.67 -4.28 7.24
C VAL A 45 -0.15 -5.20 6.34
N MET A 46 -1.05 -4.62 5.54
CA MET A 46 -1.82 -5.35 4.53
C MET A 46 -1.19 -5.16 3.16
N TYR A 47 -0.96 -6.26 2.46
CA TYR A 47 -0.35 -6.27 1.13
C TYR A 47 -0.62 -7.59 0.41
N ASP A 48 -0.85 -7.54 -0.90
CA ASP A 48 -1.22 -8.73 -1.69
C ASP A 48 -0.13 -9.79 -1.61
N ASN A 49 1.15 -9.41 -1.71
CA ASN A 49 2.27 -10.33 -1.53
C ASN A 49 2.89 -10.26 -0.12
N ALA A 50 2.05 -10.15 0.91
CA ALA A 50 2.49 -9.99 2.31
C ALA A 50 3.36 -11.15 2.82
N CYS A 51 3.14 -12.40 2.40
CA CYS A 51 3.98 -13.53 2.84
C CYS A 51 5.44 -13.39 2.41
N HIS A 52 5.68 -12.95 1.17
CA HIS A 52 7.03 -12.73 0.67
C HIS A 52 7.64 -11.45 1.25
N LEU A 53 6.84 -10.38 1.37
CA LEU A 53 7.27 -9.13 1.99
C LEU A 53 7.67 -9.32 3.46
N HIS A 54 6.91 -10.09 4.24
CA HIS A 54 7.21 -10.34 5.64
C HIS A 54 8.59 -11.00 5.81
N SER A 55 8.85 -12.07 5.05
CA SER A 55 10.14 -12.76 5.04
C SER A 55 11.28 -11.82 4.64
N TYR A 56 11.04 -10.99 3.62
CA TYR A 56 12.00 -9.99 3.16
C TYR A 56 12.34 -8.94 4.22
N CYS A 57 11.32 -8.42 4.91
CA CYS A 57 11.46 -7.45 5.99
C CYS A 57 12.23 -8.02 7.18
N LEU A 58 11.88 -9.23 7.63
CA LEU A 58 12.56 -9.88 8.76
C LEU A 58 14.02 -10.25 8.45
N ASN A 59 14.32 -10.65 7.21
CA ASN A 59 15.69 -10.97 6.80
C ASN A 59 16.62 -9.74 6.77
N ARG A 60 16.06 -8.53 6.65
CA ARG A 60 16.84 -7.30 6.50
C ARG A 60 16.87 -6.45 7.76
N GLU A 61 15.72 -6.28 8.40
CA GLU A 61 15.58 -5.44 9.58
C GLU A 61 14.63 -6.09 10.61
N PRO A 62 15.05 -7.21 11.23
CA PRO A 62 14.20 -7.98 12.12
C PRO A 62 13.77 -7.17 13.35
N ARG A 63 14.61 -6.25 13.86
CA ARG A 63 14.29 -5.48 15.07
C ARG A 63 13.14 -4.51 14.85
N HIS A 64 13.07 -3.89 13.68
CA HIS A 64 11.98 -3.00 13.32
C HIS A 64 10.69 -3.81 13.15
N PHE A 65 10.72 -4.88 12.34
CA PHE A 65 9.51 -5.60 11.93
C PHE A 65 9.02 -6.72 12.87
N ARG A 66 9.75 -7.04 13.95
CA ARG A 66 9.46 -8.19 14.86
C ARG A 66 8.02 -8.30 15.38
N ASN A 67 7.33 -7.17 15.55
CA ASN A 67 6.00 -7.10 16.16
C ASN A 67 4.90 -6.83 15.13
N ALA A 68 5.25 -6.67 13.85
CA ALA A 68 4.29 -6.36 12.81
C ALA A 68 3.63 -7.63 12.28
N LYS A 69 2.32 -7.59 12.11
CA LYS A 69 1.57 -8.64 11.41
C LYS A 69 1.45 -8.26 9.94
N PHE A 70 1.87 -9.17 9.07
CA PHE A 70 1.68 -9.05 7.64
C PHE A 70 0.47 -9.88 7.25
N LEU A 71 -0.51 -9.26 6.61
CA LEU A 71 -1.78 -9.90 6.25
C LEU A 71 -2.09 -9.66 4.77
N ILE A 72 -2.73 -10.66 4.17
CA ILE A 72 -3.23 -10.64 2.81
C ILE A 72 -4.74 -10.43 2.89
N ASP A 73 -5.23 -9.50 2.08
CA ASP A 73 -6.65 -9.24 1.96
C ASP A 73 -7.43 -10.49 1.48
N SER A 74 -8.68 -10.62 1.93
CA SER A 74 -9.53 -11.79 1.70
C SER A 74 -9.89 -12.01 0.22
N LEU A 75 -9.89 -10.97 -0.62
CA LEU A 75 -10.08 -11.11 -2.07
C LEU A 75 -8.85 -11.66 -2.78
N HIS A 76 -7.66 -11.35 -2.27
CA HIS A 76 -6.40 -11.87 -2.83
C HIS A 76 -6.06 -13.26 -2.30
N TRP A 77 -6.49 -13.61 -1.08
CA TRP A 77 -6.18 -14.87 -0.42
C TRP A 77 -6.38 -16.14 -1.28
N PRO A 78 -7.45 -16.30 -2.08
CA PRO A 78 -7.65 -17.50 -2.91
C PRO A 78 -6.50 -17.79 -3.88
N TYR A 79 -5.71 -16.78 -4.25
CA TYR A 79 -4.55 -16.93 -5.14
C TYR A 79 -3.27 -17.39 -4.42
N HIS A 80 -3.28 -17.48 -3.08
CA HIS A 80 -2.12 -17.87 -2.27
C HIS A 80 -2.21 -19.33 -1.82
N THR A 81 -1.75 -20.24 -2.69
CA THR A 81 -1.78 -21.69 -2.42
C THR A 81 -0.64 -22.20 -1.53
N ALA A 82 0.49 -21.48 -1.49
CA ALA A 82 1.69 -21.87 -0.74
C ALA A 82 1.93 -21.05 0.54
N CYS A 83 1.10 -20.05 0.84
CA CYS A 83 1.28 -19.21 2.02
C CYS A 83 0.54 -19.80 3.24
N SER A 84 1.15 -19.66 4.43
CA SER A 84 0.54 -20.10 5.69
C SER A 84 -0.78 -19.37 5.96
N SER A 85 -1.75 -20.07 6.55
CA SER A 85 -3.05 -19.49 6.96
C SER A 85 -2.92 -18.33 7.94
N GLY A 86 -1.76 -18.18 8.61
CA GLY A 86 -1.46 -17.03 9.46
C GLY A 86 -1.41 -15.69 8.72
N TYR A 87 -1.25 -15.69 7.39
CA TYR A 87 -1.31 -14.49 6.55
C TYR A 87 -2.74 -14.12 6.13
N ARG A 88 -3.73 -14.98 6.33
CA ARG A 88 -5.12 -14.71 5.93
C ARG A 88 -5.77 -13.71 6.87
N LEU A 89 -6.27 -12.58 6.34
CA LEU A 89 -6.98 -11.58 7.14
C LEU A 89 -8.18 -12.16 7.89
N ASP A 90 -8.99 -13.01 7.23
CA ASP A 90 -10.19 -13.62 7.81
C ASP A 90 -9.93 -14.48 9.06
N ALA A 91 -8.68 -14.87 9.31
CA ALA A 91 -8.33 -15.61 10.52
C ALA A 91 -8.34 -14.72 11.78
N TYR A 92 -8.52 -13.40 11.63
CA TYR A 92 -8.41 -12.41 12.70
C TYR A 92 -9.72 -11.61 12.86
N PRO A 93 -10.68 -12.06 13.69
CA PRO A 93 -11.97 -11.39 13.89
C PRO A 93 -11.86 -9.93 14.31
N GLN A 94 -10.78 -9.57 15.02
CA GLN A 94 -10.53 -8.19 15.44
C GLN A 94 -10.33 -7.20 14.28
N TYR A 95 -10.02 -7.68 13.08
CA TYR A 95 -9.82 -6.84 11.88
C TYR A 95 -11.02 -6.86 10.93
N LYS A 96 -12.14 -7.49 11.32
CA LYS A 96 -13.33 -7.62 10.46
C LYS A 96 -13.91 -6.29 9.97
N MET A 97 -13.75 -5.22 10.76
CA MET A 97 -14.24 -3.88 10.41
C MET A 97 -13.21 -3.03 9.65
N LEU A 98 -11.99 -3.54 9.45
CA LEU A 98 -10.93 -2.81 8.77
C LEU A 98 -11.22 -2.78 7.26
N ASN A 99 -11.06 -1.61 6.65
CA ASN A 99 -11.18 -1.45 5.21
C ASN A 99 -9.93 -2.00 4.50
N SER A 100 -9.88 -3.31 4.34
CA SER A 100 -8.77 -4.00 3.67
C SER A 100 -8.67 -3.68 2.17
N GLN A 101 -9.77 -3.19 1.59
CA GLN A 101 -9.93 -2.85 0.17
C GLN A 101 -9.56 -1.41 -0.18
N VAL A 102 -8.87 -0.72 0.73
CA VAL A 102 -8.55 0.70 0.55
C VAL A 102 -7.62 0.93 -0.65
N ALA A 103 -6.66 0.04 -0.89
CA ALA A 103 -5.70 0.17 -1.99
C ALA A 103 -6.38 0.02 -3.37
N GLU A 104 -7.37 -0.85 -3.48
CA GLU A 104 -8.14 -1.10 -4.70
C GLU A 104 -9.09 0.06 -5.00
N GLN A 105 -9.79 0.57 -3.97
CA GLN A 105 -10.59 1.81 -4.07
C GLN A 105 -9.73 2.99 -4.53
N MET A 106 -8.49 3.03 -4.08
CA MET A 106 -7.50 4.03 -4.48
C MET A 106 -7.06 3.88 -5.92
N ASN A 107 -6.69 2.67 -6.32
CA ASN A 107 -6.31 2.37 -7.69
C ASN A 107 -7.43 2.69 -8.68
N ALA A 108 -8.68 2.37 -8.34
CA ALA A 108 -9.85 2.73 -9.12
C ALA A 108 -10.02 4.26 -9.25
N SER A 109 -9.72 5.02 -8.19
CA SER A 109 -9.73 6.49 -8.22
C SER A 109 -8.64 7.04 -9.15
N LEU A 110 -7.44 6.46 -9.12
CA LEU A 110 -6.31 6.85 -9.99
C LEU A 110 -6.58 6.52 -11.46
N GLN A 111 -7.33 5.47 -11.78
CA GLN A 111 -7.71 5.18 -13.16
C GLN A 111 -8.46 6.35 -13.82
N ARG A 112 -9.18 7.18 -13.05
CA ARG A 112 -9.93 8.34 -13.57
C ARG A 112 -9.03 9.42 -14.16
N ILE A 113 -7.83 9.60 -13.62
CA ILE A 113 -6.86 10.60 -14.08
C ILE A 113 -5.81 9.99 -15.02
N LYS A 114 -5.79 8.66 -15.18
CA LYS A 114 -4.77 7.90 -15.91
C LYS A 114 -4.55 8.40 -17.34
N VAL A 115 -5.62 8.68 -18.08
CA VAL A 115 -5.54 9.17 -19.46
C VAL A 115 -4.83 10.52 -19.49
N GLN A 116 -5.23 11.46 -18.64
CA GLN A 116 -4.63 12.80 -18.59
C GLN A 116 -3.14 12.75 -18.23
N ILE A 117 -2.78 11.96 -17.21
CA ILE A 117 -1.40 11.86 -16.74
C ILE A 117 -0.49 11.07 -17.69
N SER A 118 -1.04 10.18 -18.54
CA SER A 118 -0.25 9.36 -19.46
C SER A 118 0.45 10.15 -20.58
N TYR A 119 -0.02 11.35 -20.90
CA TYR A 119 0.58 12.25 -21.90
C TYR A 119 1.55 13.27 -21.28
N MET A 120 1.77 13.21 -19.97
CA MET A 120 2.64 14.16 -19.26
C MET A 120 4.09 13.68 -19.23
N LYS A 121 5.03 14.64 -19.19
CA LYS A 121 6.41 14.36 -18.78
C LYS A 121 6.44 13.90 -17.32
N GLN A 122 7.49 13.17 -16.92
CA GLN A 122 7.61 12.58 -15.58
C GLN A 122 7.42 13.59 -14.44
N ASP A 123 8.00 14.79 -14.55
CA ASP A 123 7.84 15.84 -13.53
C ASP A 123 6.40 16.32 -13.38
N ASN A 124 5.72 16.53 -14.51
CA ASN A 124 4.31 16.93 -14.53
C ASN A 124 3.41 15.80 -14.00
N PHE A 125 3.72 14.55 -14.34
CA PHE A 125 3.04 13.36 -13.82
C PHE A 125 3.18 13.30 -12.29
N LEU A 126 4.39 13.45 -11.77
CA LEU A 126 4.69 13.48 -10.33
C LEU A 126 3.90 14.58 -9.63
N TRP A 127 3.94 15.79 -10.17
CA TRP A 127 3.27 16.95 -9.59
C TRP A 127 1.75 16.74 -9.56
N HIS A 128 1.15 16.27 -10.67
CA HIS A 128 -0.27 15.94 -10.72
C HIS A 128 -0.66 14.86 -9.70
N CYS A 129 0.14 13.80 -9.56
CA CYS A 129 -0.11 12.75 -8.58
C CYS A 129 -0.04 13.31 -7.15
N ARG A 130 0.94 14.16 -6.83
CA ARG A 130 1.06 14.81 -5.51
C ARG A 130 -0.17 15.66 -5.20
N VAL A 131 -0.58 16.52 -6.12
CA VAL A 131 -1.76 17.40 -5.95
C VAL A 131 -3.03 16.58 -5.80
N PHE A 132 -3.21 15.53 -6.61
CA PHE A 132 -4.37 14.65 -6.51
C PHE A 132 -4.45 13.94 -5.15
N MET A 133 -3.34 13.36 -4.68
CA MET A 133 -3.28 12.69 -3.38
C MET A 133 -3.54 13.69 -2.24
N TRP A 134 -2.92 14.88 -2.30
CA TRP A 134 -3.14 15.94 -1.32
C TRP A 134 -4.61 16.40 -1.27
N TRP A 135 -5.22 16.64 -2.43
CA TRP A 135 -6.62 17.07 -2.50
C TRP A 135 -7.55 16.06 -1.85
N ARG A 136 -7.35 14.75 -2.10
CA ARG A 136 -8.16 13.71 -1.47
C ARG A 136 -7.92 13.59 0.03
N ASN A 137 -6.66 13.66 0.47
CA ASN A 137 -6.35 13.67 1.89
C ASN A 137 -7.04 14.86 2.58
N SER A 138 -7.01 16.04 1.95
CA SER A 138 -7.66 17.25 2.47
C SER A 138 -9.18 17.08 2.61
N LYS A 139 -9.85 16.41 1.67
CA LYS A 139 -11.28 16.08 1.75
C LYS A 139 -11.62 15.08 2.86
N LYS A 140 -10.67 14.23 3.27
CA LYS A 140 -10.87 13.28 4.37
C LYS A 140 -10.55 13.88 5.75
N LEU A 141 -9.64 14.85 5.79
CA LEU A 141 -9.21 15.53 7.01
C LEU A 141 -10.05 16.76 7.35
N SER A 142 -10.82 17.31 6.40
CA SER A 142 -11.71 18.43 6.65
C SER A 142 -12.82 18.04 7.63
N PRO A 143 -13.08 18.83 8.69
CA PRO A 143 -14.24 18.61 9.56
C PRO A 143 -15.52 18.66 8.72
N LYS A 144 -16.43 17.72 9.00
CA LYS A 144 -17.78 17.69 8.40
C LYS A 144 -18.70 18.65 9.11
#